data_AF-A0A1F7Q1C4-F1
#
_entry.id   AF-A0A1F7Q1C4-F1
#
_cell.length_a   1.000
_cell.length_b   1.000
_cell.length_c   1.000
_cell.angle_alpha   90.00
_cell.angle_beta   90.00
_cell.angle_gamma   90.00
#
_symmetry.space_group_name_H-M   'P 1'
#
loop_
_entity.id
_entity.type
_entity.pdbx_description
1 polymer ?
#
loop_
_entity_poly.entity_id
_entity_poly.type
_entity_poly.pdbx_seq_one_letter_code
_entity_poly.pdbx_strand_id
1 'polypeptide(L)'
;MSQLRFILRTLWRALIFLLGCIIFAGISYTAWPYADSQLAFFFGLLLLYCLMAYVVIPNLMRLFHVFSRPHHIPLYVTTGDGWPSDPVNLALIVKNRSHLEHKMQEAGWYTADPLTFKNGFREVLSIVFNRSYPEAPLSNLYLFDRTHDIGFEIPTNTAGSARTRHHVRFWRLEEPNSGARNEGHYHFWQDKLQHLFSGTREVWIGAATEETHAIDIQWRTGRLTHGGSHDSDKERDFILSSLEANKCIKKSFVTASGEELRFRGQQIRTFYVTDGSIKVARLK
;
A
#
# COMPACT_ATOMS: atom_id res chain seq x y z
N MET A 1 -6.96 -29.53 6.20
CA MET A 1 -7.19 -28.28 5.42
C MET A 1 -6.63 -28.29 3.98
N SER A 2 -5.63 -29.12 3.62
CA SER A 2 -5.05 -29.16 2.27
C SER A 2 -5.96 -29.79 1.20
N GLN A 3 -6.67 -30.88 1.53
CA GLN A 3 -7.56 -31.59 0.62
C GLN A 3 -8.77 -30.75 0.18
N LEU A 4 -9.39 -30.02 1.11
CA LEU A 4 -10.50 -29.11 0.81
C LEU A 4 -10.07 -27.97 -0.13
N ARG A 5 -8.86 -27.41 0.08
CA ARG A 5 -8.28 -26.40 -0.81
C ARG A 5 -7.95 -26.96 -2.20
N PHE A 6 -7.51 -28.22 -2.28
CA PHE A 6 -7.28 -28.89 -3.56
C PHE A 6 -8.59 -29.10 -4.32
N ILE A 7 -9.62 -29.61 -3.66
CA ILE A 7 -10.96 -29.84 -4.24
C ILE A 7 -11.58 -28.52 -4.71
N LEU A 8 -11.58 -27.49 -3.87
CA LEU A 8 -12.10 -26.17 -4.25
C LEU A 8 -11.33 -25.56 -5.43
N ARG A 9 -10.00 -25.73 -5.48
CA ARG A 9 -9.17 -25.27 -6.61
C ARG A 9 -9.49 -26.04 -7.90
N THR A 10 -9.74 -27.34 -7.82
CA THR A 10 -10.06 -28.17 -8.99
C THR A 10 -11.46 -27.87 -9.51
N LEU A 11 -12.46 -27.74 -8.62
CA LEU A 11 -13.81 -27.30 -8.97
C LEU A 11 -13.81 -25.91 -9.59
N TRP A 12 -13.02 -25.00 -9.03
CA TRP A 12 -12.88 -23.64 -9.55
C TRP A 12 -12.23 -23.60 -10.94
N ARG A 13 -11.21 -24.42 -11.20
CA ARG A 13 -10.61 -24.58 -12.54
C ARG A 13 -11.61 -25.16 -13.54
N ALA A 14 -12.42 -26.12 -13.11
CA ALA A 14 -13.48 -26.68 -13.94
C ALA A 14 -14.53 -25.62 -14.30
N LEU A 15 -14.92 -24.75 -13.35
CA LEU A 15 -15.89 -23.68 -13.59
C LEU A 15 -15.39 -22.65 -14.62
N ILE A 16 -14.12 -22.22 -14.50
CA ILE A 16 -13.51 -21.28 -15.45
C ILE A 16 -13.39 -21.91 -16.84
N PHE A 17 -12.99 -23.18 -16.90
CA PHE A 17 -12.94 -23.93 -18.15
C PHE A 17 -14.33 -24.01 -18.79
N LEU A 18 -15.36 -24.33 -18.01
CA LEU A 18 -16.75 -24.38 -18.46
C LEU A 18 -17.23 -23.02 -18.98
N LEU A 19 -16.94 -21.93 -18.27
CA LEU A 19 -17.31 -20.57 -18.71
C LEU A 19 -16.60 -20.21 -20.02
N GLY A 20 -15.31 -20.52 -20.15
CA GLY A 20 -14.56 -20.35 -21.40
C GLY A 20 -15.15 -21.17 -22.54
N CYS A 21 -15.51 -22.43 -22.30
CA CYS A 21 -16.18 -23.29 -23.26
C CYS A 21 -17.57 -22.76 -23.67
N ILE A 22 -18.35 -22.25 -22.72
CA ILE A 22 -19.69 -21.68 -22.99
C ILE A 22 -19.57 -20.41 -23.84
N ILE A 23 -18.66 -19.51 -23.51
CA ILE A 23 -18.43 -18.29 -24.29
C ILE A 23 -17.93 -18.65 -25.69
N PHE A 24 -16.98 -19.58 -25.79
CA PHE A 24 -16.46 -20.07 -27.07
C PHE A 24 -17.53 -20.74 -27.93
N ALA A 25 -18.35 -21.60 -27.34
CA ALA A 25 -19.46 -22.27 -28.01
C ALA A 25 -20.54 -21.27 -28.44
N GLY A 26 -20.85 -20.28 -27.60
CA GLY A 26 -21.80 -19.20 -27.91
C GLY A 26 -21.33 -18.34 -29.08
N ILE A 27 -20.07 -17.91 -29.08
CA ILE A 27 -19.46 -17.16 -30.19
C ILE A 27 -19.43 -18.01 -31.46
N SER A 28 -19.05 -19.28 -31.35
CA SER A 28 -19.06 -20.20 -32.49
C SER A 28 -20.48 -20.40 -33.04
N TYR A 29 -21.48 -20.69 -32.22
CA TYR A 29 -22.85 -20.88 -32.66
C TYR A 29 -23.47 -19.63 -33.30
N THR A 30 -23.14 -18.44 -32.79
CA THR A 30 -23.72 -17.17 -33.26
C THR A 30 -22.97 -16.55 -34.44
N ALA A 31 -21.65 -16.71 -34.53
CA ALA A 31 -20.83 -16.08 -35.56
C ALA A 31 -20.51 -17.01 -36.75
N TRP A 32 -20.44 -18.33 -36.53
CA TRP A 32 -20.11 -19.31 -37.57
C TRP A 32 -21.08 -19.36 -38.76
N PRO A 33 -22.41 -19.17 -38.60
CA PRO A 33 -23.34 -19.20 -39.72
C PRO A 33 -23.31 -17.94 -40.60
N TYR A 34 -22.73 -16.84 -40.10
CA TYR A 34 -22.80 -15.50 -40.71
C TYR A 34 -21.44 -14.92 -41.10
N ALA A 35 -20.34 -15.61 -40.77
CA ALA A 35 -18.99 -15.17 -41.08
C ALA A 35 -18.39 -16.06 -42.17
N ASP A 36 -18.25 -15.51 -43.37
CA ASP A 36 -17.33 -16.08 -44.34
C ASP A 36 -15.90 -15.92 -43.80
N SER A 37 -15.22 -17.06 -43.67
CA SER A 37 -13.79 -17.24 -43.33
C SER A 37 -13.39 -17.11 -41.85
N GLN A 38 -12.34 -17.90 -41.54
CA GLN A 38 -11.59 -18.08 -40.29
C GLN A 38 -11.29 -16.81 -39.49
N LEU A 39 -11.48 -15.63 -40.08
CA LEU A 39 -11.29 -14.30 -39.50
C LEU A 39 -12.18 -14.05 -38.27
N ALA A 40 -13.48 -14.35 -38.35
CA ALA A 40 -14.40 -14.13 -37.22
C ALA A 40 -14.08 -15.06 -36.03
N PHE A 41 -13.71 -16.31 -36.34
CA PHE A 41 -13.23 -17.28 -35.35
C PHE A 41 -11.94 -16.80 -34.67
N PHE A 42 -10.98 -16.31 -35.48
CA PHE A 42 -9.73 -15.72 -34.98
C PHE A 42 -10.02 -14.55 -34.04
N PHE A 43 -10.88 -13.60 -34.42
CA PHE A 43 -11.23 -12.46 -33.57
C PHE A 43 -12.00 -12.87 -32.32
N GLY A 44 -12.86 -13.88 -32.39
CA GLY A 44 -13.54 -14.45 -31.22
C GLY A 44 -12.55 -15.07 -30.22
N LEU A 45 -11.58 -15.86 -30.71
CA LEU A 45 -10.53 -16.45 -29.89
C LEU A 45 -9.61 -15.37 -29.31
N LEU A 46 -9.26 -14.35 -30.12
CA LEU A 46 -8.47 -13.20 -29.68
C LEU A 46 -9.21 -12.42 -28.57
N LEU A 47 -10.50 -12.16 -28.72
CA LEU A 47 -11.31 -11.49 -27.71
C LEU A 47 -11.38 -12.30 -26.41
N LEU A 48 -11.62 -13.62 -26.50
CA LEU A 48 -11.63 -14.51 -25.34
C LEU A 48 -10.27 -14.55 -24.65
N TYR A 49 -9.18 -14.66 -25.42
CA TYR A 49 -7.82 -14.58 -24.90
C TYR A 49 -7.59 -13.25 -24.18
N CYS A 50 -7.95 -12.12 -24.79
CA CYS A 50 -7.81 -10.81 -24.19
C CYS A 50 -8.64 -10.66 -22.90
N LEU A 51 -9.89 -11.13 -22.90
CA LEU A 51 -10.75 -11.11 -21.72
C LEU A 51 -10.15 -11.95 -20.58
N MET A 52 -9.68 -13.16 -20.88
CA MET A 52 -9.09 -14.05 -19.89
C MET A 52 -7.76 -13.51 -19.36
N ALA A 53 -6.85 -13.10 -20.24
CA ALA A 53 -5.50 -12.67 -19.90
C ALA A 53 -5.47 -11.31 -19.17
N TYR A 54 -6.34 -10.37 -19.55
CA TYR A 54 -6.30 -9.00 -19.04
C TYR A 54 -7.42 -8.65 -18.06
N VAL A 55 -8.52 -9.41 -18.02
CA VAL A 55 -9.62 -9.18 -17.07
C VAL A 55 -9.76 -10.33 -16.07
N VAL A 56 -10.01 -11.56 -16.52
CA VAL A 56 -10.39 -12.65 -15.59
C VAL A 56 -9.22 -13.12 -14.73
N ILE A 57 -8.09 -13.51 -15.34
CA ILE A 57 -6.93 -14.06 -14.62
C ILE A 57 -6.34 -13.03 -13.64
N PRO A 58 -6.11 -11.75 -14.00
CA PRO A 58 -5.58 -10.77 -13.07
C PRO A 58 -6.48 -10.51 -11.86
N ASN A 59 -7.80 -10.38 -12.08
CA ASN A 59 -8.76 -10.21 -10.98
C ASN A 59 -8.86 -11.47 -10.11
N LEU A 60 -8.71 -12.66 -10.70
CA LEU A 60 -8.65 -13.91 -9.94
C LEU A 60 -7.39 -14.01 -9.08
N MET A 61 -6.22 -13.68 -9.63
CA MET A 61 -4.97 -13.66 -8.86
C MET A 61 -5.02 -12.64 -7.74
N ARG A 62 -5.67 -11.50 -7.96
CA ARG A 62 -5.96 -10.51 -6.91
C ARG A 62 -6.76 -11.13 -5.78
N LEU A 63 -7.90 -11.76 -6.10
CA LEU A 63 -8.75 -12.42 -5.11
C LEU A 63 -8.01 -13.52 -4.35
N PHE A 64 -7.18 -14.32 -5.03
CA PHE A 64 -6.35 -15.35 -4.39
C PHE A 64 -5.39 -14.76 -3.34
N HIS A 65 -4.74 -13.64 -3.63
CA HIS A 65 -3.80 -13.01 -2.69
C HIS A 65 -4.50 -12.31 -1.52
N VAL A 66 -5.73 -11.82 -1.69
CA VAL A 66 -6.56 -11.37 -0.55
C VAL A 66 -6.72 -12.50 0.47
N PHE A 67 -6.93 -13.73 0.00
CA PHE A 67 -7.04 -14.91 0.87
C PHE A 67 -5.69 -15.53 1.26
N SER A 68 -4.62 -15.22 0.54
CA SER A 68 -3.28 -15.81 0.68
C SER A 68 -2.22 -14.74 0.95
N ARG A 69 -2.50 -13.82 1.88
CA ARG A 69 -1.55 -12.77 2.25
C ARG A 69 -0.22 -13.38 2.71
N PRO A 70 0.93 -12.86 2.25
CA PRO A 70 2.23 -13.39 2.64
C PRO A 70 2.43 -13.28 4.15
N HIS A 71 2.95 -14.34 4.79
CA HIS A 71 3.60 -14.19 6.09
C HIS A 71 5.00 -13.63 5.82
N HIS A 72 5.32 -12.47 6.37
CA HIS A 72 6.62 -11.84 6.19
C HIS A 72 7.10 -11.19 7.50
N ILE A 73 8.37 -10.80 7.55
CA ILE A 73 8.84 -9.90 8.59
C ILE A 73 8.33 -8.50 8.21
N PRO A 74 7.79 -7.68 9.15
CA PRO A 74 7.13 -6.41 8.84
C PRO A 74 8.09 -5.28 8.41
N LEU A 75 8.88 -5.53 7.37
CA LEU A 75 9.81 -4.57 6.75
C LEU A 75 9.13 -3.64 5.74
N TYR A 76 7.93 -4.02 5.27
CA TYR A 76 7.11 -3.22 4.36
C TYR A 76 5.63 -3.44 4.68
N VAL A 77 4.80 -2.50 4.24
CA VAL A 77 3.33 -2.60 4.31
C VAL A 77 2.79 -3.18 3.01
N THR A 78 1.58 -3.74 3.08
CA THR A 78 0.95 -4.39 1.92
C THR A 78 -0.26 -3.63 1.41
N THR A 79 -0.56 -3.76 0.12
CA THR A 79 -1.84 -3.32 -0.45
C THR A 79 -2.98 -4.22 0.02
N GLY A 80 -4.24 -3.81 -0.19
CA GLY A 80 -5.40 -4.67 0.13
C GLY A 80 -5.37 -6.04 -0.54
N ASP A 81 -4.70 -6.11 -1.70
CA ASP A 81 -4.50 -7.30 -2.51
C ASP A 81 -3.24 -8.09 -2.10
N GLY A 82 -2.56 -7.72 -1.01
CA GLY A 82 -1.46 -8.49 -0.40
C GLY A 82 -0.08 -8.25 -1.01
N TRP A 83 0.08 -7.25 -1.87
CA TRP A 83 1.38 -6.96 -2.50
C TRP A 83 2.23 -5.99 -1.67
N PRO A 84 3.57 -6.14 -1.65
CA PRO A 84 4.47 -5.16 -1.04
C PRO A 84 4.30 -3.75 -1.60
N SER A 85 4.21 -2.74 -0.74
CA SER A 85 4.09 -1.33 -1.12
C SER A 85 5.23 -0.52 -0.49
N ASP A 86 5.02 0.02 0.71
CA ASP A 86 5.92 1.03 1.27
C ASP A 86 6.82 0.41 2.35
N PRO A 87 8.12 0.75 2.42
CA PRO A 87 8.98 0.27 3.50
C PRO A 87 8.53 0.80 4.87
N VAL A 88 8.61 -0.05 5.89
CA VAL A 88 8.43 0.35 7.28
C VAL A 88 9.79 0.76 7.84
N ASN A 89 9.96 2.06 8.07
CA ASN A 89 11.28 2.66 8.31
C ASN A 89 11.31 3.65 9.49
N LEU A 90 10.17 3.95 10.10
CA LEU A 90 10.03 4.93 11.18
C LEU A 90 9.20 4.36 12.34
N ALA A 91 9.51 4.73 13.58
CA ALA A 91 8.61 4.53 14.70
C ALA A 91 8.58 5.76 15.62
N LEU A 92 7.39 6.18 16.04
CA LEU A 92 7.20 7.32 16.94
C LEU A 92 6.63 6.87 18.28
N ILE A 93 7.22 7.36 19.38
CA ILE A 93 6.76 7.11 20.74
C ILE A 93 6.04 8.35 21.27
N VAL A 94 4.73 8.24 21.45
CA VAL A 94 3.81 9.34 21.77
C VAL A 94 3.01 9.05 23.04
N LYS A 95 2.19 10.00 23.47
CA LYS A 95 1.35 9.83 24.68
C LYS A 95 0.01 9.20 24.31
N ASN A 96 -0.56 9.64 23.19
CA ASN A 96 -1.79 9.15 22.57
C ASN A 96 -1.85 9.67 21.11
N ARG A 97 -2.87 9.27 20.36
CA ARG A 97 -3.15 9.75 18.99
C ARG A 97 -3.15 11.28 18.86
N SER A 98 -3.85 12.00 19.74
CA SER A 98 -3.93 13.47 19.66
C SER A 98 -2.57 14.14 19.86
N HIS A 99 -1.70 13.56 20.70
CA HIS A 99 -0.33 14.03 20.86
C HIS A 99 0.48 13.83 19.56
N LEU A 100 0.30 12.72 18.85
CA LEU A 100 0.94 12.51 17.55
C LEU A 100 0.48 13.56 16.53
N GLU A 101 -0.84 13.73 16.37
CA GLU A 101 -1.45 14.72 15.47
C GLU A 101 -0.91 16.12 15.74
N HIS A 102 -0.93 16.55 17.00
CA HIS A 102 -0.46 17.87 17.39
C HIS A 102 1.02 18.11 17.07
N LYS A 103 1.89 17.12 17.33
CA LYS A 103 3.34 17.25 17.06
C LYS A 103 3.68 17.20 15.58
N MET A 104 2.94 16.44 14.80
CA MET A 104 3.08 16.46 13.34
C MET A 104 2.62 17.81 12.77
N GLN A 105 1.51 18.36 13.25
CA GLN A 105 1.02 19.68 12.86
C GLN A 105 1.98 20.81 13.27
N GLU A 106 2.55 20.77 14.48
CA GLU A 106 3.62 21.69 14.91
C GLU A 106 4.84 21.65 13.96
N ALA A 107 5.11 20.48 13.37
CA ALA A 107 6.18 20.30 12.39
C ALA A 107 5.77 20.63 10.94
N GLY A 108 4.57 21.17 10.72
CA GLY A 108 4.07 21.60 9.42
C GLY A 108 3.39 20.52 8.58
N TRP A 109 3.13 19.34 9.16
CA TRP A 109 2.45 18.25 8.46
C TRP A 109 0.93 18.37 8.54
N TYR A 110 0.28 18.14 7.40
CA TYR A 110 -1.18 18.08 7.30
C TYR A 110 -1.65 16.67 7.61
N THR A 111 -2.75 16.55 8.36
CA THR A 111 -3.39 15.24 8.60
C THR A 111 -4.20 14.86 7.36
N ALA A 112 -3.98 13.67 6.82
CA ALA A 112 -4.66 13.21 5.61
C ALA A 112 -6.16 13.01 5.87
N ASP A 113 -6.99 13.48 4.93
CA ASP A 113 -8.43 13.23 4.96
C ASP A 113 -8.74 11.73 4.83
N PRO A 114 -9.88 11.26 5.37
CA PRO A 114 -10.31 9.88 5.13
C PRO A 114 -10.62 9.64 3.65
N LEU A 115 -10.28 8.46 3.15
CA LEU A 115 -10.57 8.04 1.78
C LEU A 115 -12.07 7.80 1.58
N THR A 116 -12.78 8.86 1.21
CA THR A 116 -14.20 8.85 0.82
C THR A 116 -14.34 9.14 -0.67
N PHE A 117 -15.49 8.82 -1.29
CA PHE A 117 -15.74 9.17 -2.69
C PHE A 117 -15.58 10.68 -2.97
N LYS A 118 -16.04 11.51 -2.02
CA LYS A 118 -15.92 12.97 -2.11
C LYS A 118 -14.46 13.41 -2.11
N ASN A 119 -13.66 12.91 -1.16
CA ASN A 119 -12.26 13.30 -1.02
C ASN A 119 -11.40 12.72 -2.16
N GLY A 120 -11.65 11.49 -2.59
CA GLY A 120 -10.99 10.90 -3.76
C GLY A 120 -11.30 11.66 -5.05
N PHE A 121 -12.55 12.11 -5.27
CA PHE A 121 -12.86 12.96 -6.42
C PHE A 121 -12.16 14.32 -6.33
N ARG A 122 -12.10 14.92 -5.13
CA ARG A 122 -11.35 16.17 -4.88
C ARG A 122 -9.84 15.99 -5.13
N GLU A 123 -9.26 14.85 -4.75
CA GLU A 123 -7.87 14.48 -5.03
C GLU A 123 -7.62 14.42 -6.54
N VAL A 124 -8.49 13.72 -7.29
CA VAL A 124 -8.40 13.67 -8.77
C VAL A 124 -8.45 15.07 -9.37
N LEU A 125 -9.37 15.93 -8.92
CA LEU A 125 -9.44 17.32 -9.39
C LEU A 125 -8.18 18.13 -9.01
N SER A 126 -7.62 17.90 -7.82
CA SER A 126 -6.37 18.52 -7.37
C SER A 126 -5.21 18.14 -8.29
N ILE A 127 -5.09 16.85 -8.62
CA ILE A 127 -4.04 16.33 -9.52
C ILE A 127 -4.21 16.87 -10.94
N VAL A 128 -5.43 16.79 -11.50
CA VAL A 128 -5.67 17.21 -12.90
C VAL A 128 -5.52 18.72 -13.05
N PHE A 129 -6.13 19.51 -12.17
CA PHE A 129 -6.18 20.97 -12.29
C PHE A 129 -5.13 21.72 -11.46
N ASN A 130 -4.18 21.02 -10.84
CA ASN A 130 -3.16 21.61 -9.97
C ASN A 130 -3.75 22.46 -8.83
N ARG A 131 -4.90 22.06 -8.28
CA ARG A 131 -5.59 22.82 -7.23
C ARG A 131 -5.05 22.43 -5.86
N SER A 132 -4.97 23.39 -4.95
CA SER A 132 -4.52 23.14 -3.59
C SER A 132 -5.41 22.13 -2.87
N TYR A 133 -4.80 21.09 -2.30
CA TYR A 133 -5.41 20.13 -1.41
C TYR A 133 -4.32 19.47 -0.54
N PRO A 134 -3.81 20.19 0.48
CA PRO A 134 -2.71 19.70 1.30
C PRO A 134 -3.10 18.53 2.22
N GLU A 135 -4.39 18.38 2.54
CA GLU A 135 -4.95 17.27 3.33
C GLU A 135 -5.45 16.11 2.45
N ALA A 136 -4.91 15.93 1.25
CA ALA A 136 -5.38 14.89 0.32
C ALA A 136 -5.39 13.50 1.00
N PRO A 137 -6.34 12.62 0.65
CA PRO A 137 -6.44 11.32 1.27
C PRO A 137 -5.29 10.40 0.83
N LEU A 138 -5.00 9.40 1.66
CA LEU A 138 -4.07 8.32 1.34
C LEU A 138 -4.82 7.04 0.98
N SER A 139 -4.27 6.28 0.04
CA SER A 139 -4.74 4.93 -0.23
C SER A 139 -4.50 3.98 0.97
N ASN A 140 -5.42 3.03 1.15
CA ASN A 140 -5.38 2.07 2.24
C ASN A 140 -4.25 1.03 2.04
N LEU A 141 -3.25 1.11 2.90
CA LEU A 141 -2.23 0.09 3.10
C LEU A 141 -2.43 -0.64 4.43
N TYR A 142 -1.85 -1.83 4.52
CA TYR A 142 -2.09 -2.80 5.58
C TYR A 142 -0.79 -3.21 6.27
N LEU A 143 -0.84 -3.14 7.60
CA LEU A 143 0.14 -3.66 8.54
C LEU A 143 -0.64 -4.23 9.73
N PHE A 144 -0.16 -5.31 10.36
CA PHE A 144 -0.89 -6.01 11.43
C PHE A 144 -2.31 -6.46 11.02
N ASP A 145 -2.48 -6.86 9.76
CA ASP A 145 -3.78 -7.22 9.15
C ASP A 145 -4.85 -6.13 9.14
N ARG A 146 -4.51 -4.88 9.45
CA ARG A 146 -5.45 -3.75 9.49
C ARG A 146 -4.95 -2.55 8.69
N THR A 147 -5.86 -1.66 8.35
CA THR A 147 -5.52 -0.39 7.69
C THR A 147 -4.74 0.51 8.65
N HIS A 148 -3.98 1.45 8.07
CA HIS A 148 -3.36 2.53 8.85
C HIS A 148 -4.41 3.30 9.64
N ASP A 149 -4.00 3.84 10.78
CA ASP A 149 -4.88 4.61 11.67
C ASP A 149 -4.94 6.09 11.30
N ILE A 150 -3.81 6.59 10.80
CA ILE A 150 -3.61 8.00 10.45
C ILE A 150 -2.51 8.16 9.41
N GLY A 151 -2.65 9.19 8.58
CA GLY A 151 -1.66 9.61 7.60
C GLY A 151 -1.33 11.08 7.75
N PHE A 152 -0.10 11.45 7.39
CA PHE A 152 0.35 12.83 7.35
C PHE A 152 1.04 13.13 6.03
N GLU A 153 0.91 14.37 5.56
CA GLU A 153 1.44 14.81 4.27
C GLU A 153 2.00 16.24 4.30
N ILE A 154 2.97 16.51 3.43
CA ILE A 154 3.43 17.85 3.06
C ILE A 154 3.54 17.92 1.54
N PRO A 155 2.75 18.76 0.84
CA PRO A 155 2.92 18.96 -0.60
C PRO A 155 4.29 19.55 -0.93
N THR A 156 4.95 19.01 -1.95
CA THR A 156 6.28 19.49 -2.41
C THR A 156 6.21 20.50 -3.55
N ASN A 157 5.00 20.76 -4.06
CA ASN A 157 4.75 21.70 -5.16
C ASN A 157 4.21 23.04 -4.66
N THR A 158 4.49 24.11 -5.40
CA THR A 158 4.12 25.48 -5.04
C THR A 158 2.61 25.72 -4.99
N ALA A 159 1.81 24.91 -5.70
CA ALA A 159 0.36 25.01 -5.68
C ALA A 159 -0.28 24.35 -4.45
N GLY A 160 0.49 23.62 -3.62
CA GLY A 160 -0.04 22.84 -2.52
C GLY A 160 -1.03 21.76 -2.95
N SER A 161 -0.86 21.22 -4.17
CA SER A 161 -1.72 20.20 -4.76
C SER A 161 -1.30 18.79 -4.38
N ALA A 162 -2.18 17.81 -4.57
CA ALA A 162 -1.94 16.39 -4.33
C ALA A 162 -1.00 15.72 -5.35
N ARG A 163 -0.32 16.48 -6.23
CA ARG A 163 0.55 15.90 -7.28
C ARG A 163 1.81 15.27 -6.73
N THR A 164 2.47 15.96 -5.81
CA THR A 164 3.76 15.56 -5.26
C THR A 164 3.78 15.95 -3.80
N ARG A 165 4.17 15.00 -2.94
CA ARG A 165 4.05 15.13 -1.49
C ARG A 165 5.01 14.20 -0.77
N HIS A 166 5.57 14.71 0.31
CA HIS A 166 6.09 13.90 1.41
C HIS A 166 4.91 13.28 2.13
N HIS A 167 4.94 11.99 2.45
CA HIS A 167 3.87 11.38 3.22
C HIS A 167 4.32 10.22 4.09
N VAL A 168 3.58 10.01 5.18
CA VAL A 168 3.80 8.92 6.11
C VAL A 168 2.47 8.38 6.62
N ARG A 169 2.34 7.05 6.63
CA ARG A 169 1.22 6.34 7.25
C ARG A 169 1.67 5.77 8.58
N PHE A 170 0.84 5.86 9.61
CA PHE A 170 1.12 5.28 10.92
C PHE A 170 0.07 4.24 11.35
N TRP A 171 0.58 3.21 12.01
CA TRP A 171 -0.19 2.17 12.69
C TRP A 171 0.20 2.18 14.16
N ARG A 172 -0.77 2.37 15.05
CA ARG A 172 -0.59 2.13 16.48
C ARG A 172 -0.23 0.67 16.72
N LEU A 173 0.85 0.43 17.46
CA LEU A 173 1.23 -0.91 17.84
C LEU A 173 0.27 -1.41 18.93
N GLU A 174 -0.60 -2.33 18.55
CA GLU A 174 -1.63 -2.91 19.41
C GLU A 174 -1.62 -4.43 19.30
N GLU A 175 -1.99 -5.09 20.39
CA GLU A 175 -2.14 -6.53 20.40
C GLU A 175 -3.24 -6.93 19.40
N PRO A 176 -2.94 -7.88 18.49
CA PRO A 176 -3.91 -8.33 17.51
C PRO A 176 -5.04 -9.12 18.18
N ASN A 177 -6.23 -9.09 17.60
CA ASN A 177 -7.31 -9.97 18.02
C ASN A 177 -6.88 -11.43 17.86
N SER A 178 -7.25 -12.29 18.81
CA SER A 178 -6.92 -13.73 18.78
C SER A 178 -7.35 -14.38 17.46
N GLY A 179 -6.40 -15.00 16.76
CA GLY A 179 -6.59 -15.62 15.44
C GLY A 179 -6.22 -14.73 14.25
N ALA A 180 -5.56 -13.58 14.47
CA ALA A 180 -5.04 -12.77 13.37
C ALA A 180 -3.91 -13.53 12.63
N ARG A 181 -3.81 -13.35 11.32
CA ARG A 181 -2.85 -14.12 10.51
C ARG A 181 -1.41 -13.65 10.73
N ASN A 182 -1.24 -12.35 10.97
CA ASN A 182 0.04 -11.70 11.19
C ASN A 182 0.29 -11.40 12.67
N GLU A 183 -0.15 -12.27 13.60
CA GLU A 183 0.18 -12.16 15.03
C GLU A 183 1.68 -12.00 15.28
N GLY A 184 2.51 -12.68 14.49
CA GLY A 184 3.97 -12.58 14.55
C GLY A 184 4.52 -11.18 14.25
N HIS A 185 3.80 -10.31 13.52
CA HIS A 185 4.23 -8.92 13.32
C HIS A 185 4.20 -8.14 14.63
N TYR A 186 3.16 -8.33 15.45
CA TYR A 186 3.06 -7.65 16.73
C TYR A 186 4.20 -8.09 17.66
N HIS A 187 4.41 -9.41 17.80
CA HIS A 187 5.50 -9.94 18.62
C HIS A 187 6.87 -9.46 18.14
N PHE A 188 7.12 -9.43 16.82
CA PHE A 188 8.36 -8.88 16.27
C PHE A 188 8.62 -7.44 16.74
N TRP A 189 7.63 -6.55 16.62
CA TRP A 189 7.78 -5.15 17.01
C TRP A 189 7.81 -4.96 18.53
N GLN A 190 7.03 -5.75 19.26
CA GLN A 190 7.05 -5.79 20.71
C GLN A 190 8.45 -6.18 21.19
N ASP A 191 9.01 -7.30 20.73
CA ASP A 191 10.34 -7.77 21.12
C ASP A 191 11.45 -6.79 20.71
N LYS A 192 11.39 -6.27 19.47
CA LYS A 192 12.38 -5.34 18.95
C LYS A 192 12.39 -4.03 19.72
N LEU A 193 11.23 -3.53 20.10
CA LEU A 193 11.10 -2.23 20.75
C LEU A 193 10.93 -2.34 22.27
N GLN A 194 10.82 -3.54 22.89
CA GLN A 194 10.41 -3.74 24.30
C GLN A 194 11.18 -2.86 25.29
N HIS A 195 12.48 -2.71 25.06
CA HIS A 195 13.40 -1.92 25.87
C HIS A 195 13.10 -0.40 25.86
N LEU A 196 12.24 0.05 24.97
CA LEU A 196 11.83 1.44 24.76
C LEU A 196 10.45 1.72 25.36
N PHE A 197 9.68 0.67 25.65
CA PHE A 197 8.39 0.77 26.32
C PHE A 197 8.65 1.04 27.81
N SER A 198 8.66 2.31 28.17
CA SER A 198 8.70 2.75 29.56
C SER A 198 7.45 3.57 29.86
N GLY A 199 6.42 2.90 30.40
CA GLY A 199 5.20 3.52 30.93
C GLY A 199 3.99 3.52 29.97
N THR A 200 3.14 4.54 30.10
CA THR A 200 1.82 4.68 29.43
C THR A 200 1.88 5.24 28.01
N ARG A 201 3.01 5.09 27.31
CA ARG A 201 3.22 5.68 25.99
C ARG A 201 2.88 4.69 24.88
N GLU A 202 2.28 5.20 23.82
CA GLU A 202 1.96 4.44 22.62
C GLU A 202 3.12 4.47 21.61
N VAL A 203 3.32 3.37 20.90
CA VAL A 203 4.26 3.27 19.79
C VAL A 203 3.48 3.25 18.48
N TRP A 204 3.89 4.07 17.53
CA TRP A 204 3.28 4.18 16.22
C TRP A 204 4.31 3.83 15.16
N ILE A 205 4.06 2.76 14.43
CA ILE A 205 4.93 2.24 13.37
C ILE A 205 4.59 2.97 12.07
N GLY A 206 5.60 3.51 11.42
CA GLY A 206 5.48 4.40 10.27
C GLY A 206 6.06 3.81 8.99
N ALA A 207 5.34 4.00 7.89
CA ALA A 207 5.85 3.78 6.53
C ALA A 207 5.91 5.13 5.81
N ALA A 208 7.14 5.63 5.63
CA ALA A 208 7.40 6.95 5.08
C ALA A 208 7.89 6.84 3.63
N THR A 209 7.19 7.51 2.70
CA THR A 209 7.63 7.61 1.30
C THR A 209 7.33 8.98 0.69
N GLU A 210 8.11 9.36 -0.31
CA GLU A 210 7.90 10.58 -1.08
C GLU A 210 7.23 10.25 -2.41
N GLU A 211 6.22 11.03 -2.80
CA GLU A 211 5.63 11.02 -4.14
C GLU A 211 6.25 12.13 -4.98
N THR A 212 7.06 11.74 -5.96
CA THR A 212 7.81 12.64 -6.84
C THR A 212 7.09 12.93 -8.15
N HIS A 213 6.08 12.13 -8.50
CA HIS A 213 5.31 12.28 -9.73
C HIS A 213 3.80 12.22 -9.49
N ALA A 214 3.09 13.14 -10.14
CA ALA A 214 1.62 13.28 -10.09
C ALA A 214 0.86 12.02 -10.50
N ILE A 215 1.37 11.28 -11.49
CA ILE A 215 0.71 10.12 -12.04
C ILE A 215 1.77 9.10 -12.42
N ASP A 216 1.55 7.87 -11.99
CA ASP A 216 2.21 6.66 -12.42
C ASP A 216 1.17 5.51 -12.51
N ILE A 217 1.61 4.34 -12.95
CA ILE A 217 0.76 3.18 -13.15
C ILE A 217 1.27 2.01 -12.31
N GLN A 218 0.35 1.30 -11.66
CA GLN A 218 0.67 0.05 -10.99
C GLN A 218 0.97 -1.04 -12.01
N TRP A 219 2.17 -1.59 -12.01
CA TRP A 219 2.59 -2.52 -13.08
C TRP A 219 1.81 -3.84 -13.10
N ARG A 220 1.20 -4.24 -11.98
CA ARG A 220 0.40 -5.47 -11.88
C ARG A 220 -1.07 -5.28 -12.24
N THR A 221 -1.62 -4.09 -11.98
CA THR A 221 -3.08 -3.86 -12.04
C THR A 221 -3.48 -2.85 -13.09
N GLY A 222 -2.54 -2.07 -13.64
CA GLY A 222 -2.82 -0.95 -14.53
C GLY A 222 -3.52 0.23 -13.85
N ARG A 223 -3.73 0.19 -12.53
CA ARG A 223 -4.39 1.29 -11.80
C ARG A 223 -3.48 2.52 -11.77
N LEU A 224 -4.09 3.69 -11.91
CA LEU A 224 -3.41 4.96 -11.68
C LEU A 224 -3.00 5.06 -10.20
N THR A 225 -1.81 5.59 -9.97
CA THR A 225 -1.19 5.81 -8.66
C THR A 225 -0.26 7.01 -8.76
N HIS A 226 0.34 7.45 -7.65
CA HIS A 226 1.46 8.39 -7.69
C HIS A 226 2.77 7.65 -7.94
N GLY A 227 3.74 8.33 -8.56
CA GLY A 227 5.11 7.84 -8.70
C GLY A 227 5.90 8.15 -7.44
N GLY A 228 6.49 7.11 -6.83
CA GLY A 228 7.26 7.24 -5.60
C GLY A 228 8.75 7.42 -5.83
N SER A 229 9.44 8.05 -4.87
CA SER A 229 10.90 8.07 -4.79
C SER A 229 11.46 6.67 -4.53
N HIS A 230 12.64 6.41 -5.08
CA HIS A 230 13.36 5.15 -4.87
C HIS A 230 13.99 5.03 -3.49
N ASP A 231 14.29 6.16 -2.87
CA ASP A 231 15.06 6.27 -1.64
C ASP A 231 14.11 6.63 -0.49
N SER A 232 13.60 5.59 0.19
CA SER A 232 12.67 5.79 1.30
C SER A 232 13.35 6.29 2.57
N ASP A 233 14.67 6.14 2.68
CA ASP A 233 15.43 6.59 3.84
C ASP A 233 15.56 8.11 3.87
N LYS A 234 15.66 8.75 2.69
CA LYS A 234 15.56 10.22 2.57
C LYS A 234 14.26 10.76 3.17
N GLU A 235 13.14 10.10 2.91
CA GLU A 235 11.85 10.53 3.43
C GLU A 235 11.77 10.38 4.95
N ARG A 236 12.18 9.22 5.48
CA ARG A 236 12.30 8.98 6.93
C ARG A 236 13.11 10.09 7.60
N ASP A 237 14.24 10.45 6.99
CA ASP A 237 15.17 11.44 7.52
C ASP A 237 14.61 12.86 7.41
N PHE A 238 13.86 13.16 6.36
CA PHE A 238 13.12 14.41 6.21
C PHE A 238 12.07 14.58 7.32
N ILE A 239 11.28 13.55 7.61
CA ILE A 239 10.28 13.59 8.70
C ILE A 239 10.95 13.91 10.04
N LEU A 240 12.03 13.20 10.37
CA LEU A 240 12.74 13.43 11.62
C LEU A 240 13.38 14.81 11.70
N SER A 241 13.97 15.27 10.58
CA SER A 241 14.53 16.62 10.48
C SER A 241 13.46 17.69 10.68
N SER A 242 12.27 17.52 10.10
CA SER A 242 11.14 18.45 10.27
C SER A 242 10.66 18.53 11.72
N LEU A 243 10.61 17.39 12.42
CA LEU A 243 10.24 17.32 13.83
C LEU A 243 11.34 17.88 14.74
N GLU A 244 12.63 17.66 14.42
CA GLU A 244 13.77 18.22 15.15
C GLU A 244 13.85 19.74 15.01
N ALA A 245 13.70 20.26 13.79
CA ALA A 245 13.69 21.70 13.51
C ALA A 245 12.60 22.44 14.30
N ASN A 246 11.44 21.80 14.46
CA ASN A 246 10.32 22.32 15.26
C ASN A 246 10.36 21.90 16.74
N LYS A 247 11.50 21.40 17.22
CA LYS A 247 11.75 21.03 18.63
C LYS A 247 10.75 20.00 19.19
N CYS A 248 10.13 19.18 18.34
CA CYS A 248 9.12 18.19 18.71
C CYS A 248 9.71 16.89 19.27
N ILE A 249 10.98 16.58 18.96
CA ILE A 249 11.67 15.36 19.40
C ILE A 249 12.37 15.55 20.75
N LYS A 250 12.07 14.66 21.70
CA LYS A 250 12.73 14.56 23.01
C LYS A 250 14.02 13.76 22.94
N LYS A 251 13.97 12.62 22.25
CA LYS A 251 15.08 11.68 22.08
C LYS A 251 14.84 10.90 20.79
N SER A 252 15.89 10.71 20.00
CA SER A 252 15.90 9.82 18.83
C SER A 252 17.00 8.78 19.00
N PHE A 253 16.83 7.62 18.36
CA PHE A 253 17.85 6.60 18.22
C PHE A 253 17.56 5.77 16.97
N VAL A 254 18.59 5.12 16.44
CA VAL A 254 18.50 4.28 15.25
C VAL A 254 18.67 2.84 15.71
N THR A 255 17.81 1.94 15.24
CA THR A 255 18.04 0.50 15.46
C THR A 255 19.31 0.08 14.73
N ALA A 256 19.95 -1.03 15.12
CA ALA A 256 21.02 -1.60 14.32
C ALA A 256 20.57 -1.75 12.86
N SER A 257 21.38 -1.26 11.91
CA SER A 257 21.10 -1.39 10.49
C SER A 257 20.97 -2.87 10.14
N GLY A 258 19.89 -3.22 9.46
CA GLY A 258 19.69 -4.56 8.91
C GLY A 258 20.47 -4.75 7.62
N GLU A 259 20.22 -5.86 6.93
CA GLU A 259 20.60 -5.98 5.52
C GLU A 259 19.80 -4.95 4.69
N GLU A 260 20.45 -4.39 3.68
CA GLU A 260 19.79 -3.50 2.72
C GLU A 260 18.60 -4.24 2.09
N LEU A 261 17.42 -3.63 2.20
CA LEU A 261 16.22 -4.16 1.57
C LEU A 261 15.96 -3.40 0.28
N ARG A 262 16.07 -4.13 -0.83
CA ARG A 262 15.68 -3.64 -2.16
C ARG A 262 14.54 -4.48 -2.71
N PHE A 263 13.42 -3.84 -3.01
CA PHE A 263 12.29 -4.52 -3.63
C PHE A 263 11.54 -3.63 -4.63
N ARG A 264 10.83 -4.28 -5.55
CA ARG A 264 9.97 -3.58 -6.50
C ARG A 264 8.64 -3.24 -5.84
N GLY A 265 8.31 -1.96 -5.79
CA GLY A 265 7.02 -1.46 -5.32
C GLY A 265 5.87 -1.79 -6.29
N GLN A 266 4.73 -1.11 -6.11
CA GLN A 266 3.59 -1.27 -7.01
C GLN A 266 3.70 -0.41 -8.26
N GLN A 267 4.34 0.74 -8.15
CA GLN A 267 4.59 1.67 -9.24
C GLN A 267 5.50 1.03 -10.30
N ILE A 268 5.21 1.26 -11.58
CA ILE A 268 6.02 0.68 -12.67
C ILE A 268 7.45 1.22 -12.67
N ARG A 269 7.63 2.48 -12.25
CA ARG A 269 8.91 3.20 -12.26
C ARG A 269 9.70 3.06 -10.96
N THR A 270 9.08 2.68 -9.85
CA THR A 270 9.72 2.77 -8.52
C THR A 270 10.25 1.41 -8.03
N PHE A 271 11.48 1.45 -7.54
CA PHE A 271 12.09 0.40 -6.73
C PHE A 271 12.47 1.03 -5.40
N TYR A 272 12.01 0.44 -4.30
CA TYR A 272 12.37 0.92 -2.98
C TYR A 272 13.72 0.34 -2.58
N VAL A 273 14.58 1.22 -2.07
CA VAL A 273 15.86 0.90 -1.45
C VAL A 273 15.84 1.49 -0.04
N THR A 274 16.15 0.66 0.95
CA THR A 274 16.30 1.09 2.34
C THR A 274 17.46 0.35 3.01
N ASP A 275 18.15 1.04 3.90
CA ASP A 275 19.24 0.56 4.74
C ASP A 275 18.80 -0.51 5.78
N GLY A 276 17.52 -0.86 5.81
CA GLY A 276 16.94 -1.84 6.72
C GLY A 276 16.93 -1.38 8.19
N SER A 277 17.36 -0.15 8.46
CA SER A 277 17.32 0.46 9.79
C SER A 277 15.97 1.16 10.01
N ILE A 278 15.52 1.13 11.25
CA ILE A 278 14.33 1.86 11.68
C ILE A 278 14.81 2.98 12.60
N LYS A 279 14.44 4.21 12.26
CA LYS A 279 14.68 5.34 13.15
C LYS A 279 13.50 5.46 14.10
N VAL A 280 13.79 5.61 15.38
CA VAL A 280 12.78 5.71 16.43
C VAL A 280 12.93 7.04 17.13
N ALA A 281 11.82 7.79 17.24
CA ALA A 281 11.83 9.08 17.91
C ALA A 281 10.72 9.19 18.96
N ARG A 282 11.09 9.68 20.14
CA ARG A 282 10.17 10.00 21.23
C ARG A 282 9.78 11.47 21.14
N LEU A 283 8.50 11.73 21.01
CA LEU A 283 7.97 13.11 20.98
C LEU A 283 7.87 13.68 22.41
N LYS A 284 8.05 15.00 22.56
CA LYS A 284 8.12 15.70 23.86
C LYS A 284 6.82 15.59 24.67
#